data_AF-A0A317GYY4-F1
#
_entry.id   AF-A0A317GYY4-F1
#
_cell.length_a   1.000
_cell.length_b   1.000
_cell.length_c   1.000
_cell.angle_alpha   90.00
_cell.angle_beta   90.00
_cell.angle_gamma   90.00
#
_symmetry.space_group_name_H-M   'P 1'
#
loop_
_entity.id
_entity.type
_entity.pdbx_description
1 polymer ?
#
loop_
_entity_poly.entity_id
_entity_poly.type
_entity_poly.pdbx_seq_one_letter_code
_entity_poly.pdbx_strand_id
1 'polypeptide(L)'
;MFRKSPLNGSALPSKTISLTFDDGPGETIGDGPGPKTIKLATYLHDQEIRAAFFEVGKFIEKYPHIPPAVASLGHIIGNHTYSHPNMPRYFESGGDCLFEIANTTRLMSNVVSDKKIYFRAPYGDWNQRISESLNRDLDDGIDYQGPYGWDIACNDSSFWEKGLSAQECADIYLAEILQKESGIVLMHDSTADFLDWQANNRTYESILIIVPKLKALGYKFVGLDEIPDGS
;
A
#
# COMPACT_ATOMS: atom_id res chain seq x y z
N MET A 1 7.55 3.66 -16.57
CA MET A 1 6.32 3.48 -17.41
C MET A 1 5.45 2.40 -16.79
N PHE A 2 4.12 2.58 -16.82
CA PHE A 2 3.19 1.59 -16.31
C PHE A 2 3.22 0.30 -17.14
N ARG A 3 3.22 -0.85 -16.45
CA ARG A 3 3.09 -2.17 -17.05
C ARG A 3 1.64 -2.45 -17.43
N LYS A 4 1.46 -3.33 -18.41
CA LYS A 4 0.13 -3.79 -18.87
C LYS A 4 -0.58 -4.67 -17.84
N SER A 5 0.19 -5.39 -17.03
CA SER A 5 -0.29 -6.31 -16.00
C SER A 5 0.37 -5.97 -14.65
N PRO A 6 -0.34 -6.16 -13.53
CA PRO A 6 0.23 -5.91 -12.21
C PRO A 6 1.42 -6.82 -11.89
N LEU A 7 2.43 -6.24 -11.23
CA LEU A 7 3.54 -6.96 -10.61
C LEU A 7 3.06 -7.64 -9.33
N ASN A 8 3.60 -8.81 -9.01
CA ASN A 8 3.34 -9.51 -7.75
C ASN A 8 4.66 -10.03 -7.16
N GLY A 9 4.60 -10.61 -5.97
CA GLY A 9 5.75 -11.15 -5.26
C GLY A 9 5.98 -12.64 -5.48
N SER A 10 5.37 -13.26 -6.49
CA SER A 10 5.46 -14.72 -6.72
C SER A 10 6.89 -15.22 -7.00
N ALA A 11 7.79 -14.34 -7.42
CA ALA A 11 9.21 -14.65 -7.64
C ALA A 11 10.08 -14.55 -6.36
N LEU A 12 9.49 -14.16 -5.22
CA LEU A 12 10.21 -14.08 -3.96
C LEU A 12 10.59 -15.48 -3.45
N PRO A 13 11.77 -15.64 -2.81
CA PRO A 13 12.12 -16.90 -2.16
C PRO A 13 11.13 -17.28 -1.06
N SER A 14 10.97 -18.58 -0.79
CA SER A 14 10.16 -19.05 0.36
C SER A 14 10.60 -18.35 1.66
N LYS A 15 9.61 -18.03 2.50
CA LYS A 15 9.73 -17.22 3.71
C LYS A 15 10.26 -15.82 3.48
N THR A 16 9.91 -15.21 2.34
CA THR A 16 10.24 -13.81 2.04
C THR A 16 8.97 -13.06 1.64
N ILE A 17 8.67 -11.97 2.34
CA ILE A 17 7.47 -11.17 2.09
C ILE A 17 7.79 -9.69 1.99
N SER A 18 6.94 -8.95 1.27
CA SER A 18 6.92 -7.49 1.26
C SER A 18 5.62 -7.01 1.90
N LEU A 19 5.71 -6.21 2.97
CA LEU A 19 4.54 -5.60 3.60
C LEU A 19 4.14 -4.32 2.85
N THR A 20 2.86 -4.21 2.51
CA THR A 20 2.31 -3.04 1.84
C THR A 20 1.02 -2.57 2.50
N PHE A 21 0.83 -1.26 2.56
CA PHE A 21 -0.29 -0.61 3.22
C PHE A 21 -0.96 0.37 2.27
N ASP A 22 -2.25 0.17 2.01
CA ASP A 22 -3.04 1.01 1.11
C ASP A 22 -3.97 1.95 1.91
N ASP A 23 -4.55 2.93 1.21
CA ASP A 23 -5.57 3.88 1.64
C ASP A 23 -5.14 4.97 2.61
N GLY A 24 -3.90 4.92 3.11
CA GLY A 24 -3.30 6.00 3.89
C GLY A 24 -3.09 7.30 3.12
N PRO A 25 -2.50 8.33 3.75
CA PRO A 25 -2.14 8.35 5.16
C PRO A 25 -3.34 8.69 6.07
N GLY A 26 -3.23 8.36 7.36
CA GLY A 26 -4.20 8.80 8.36
C GLY A 26 -3.69 8.73 9.79
N GLU A 27 -4.33 9.52 10.65
CA GLU A 27 -4.07 9.54 12.09
C GLU A 27 -5.36 9.61 12.91
N THR A 28 -5.39 8.88 14.02
CA THR A 28 -6.40 8.98 15.08
C THR A 28 -5.73 9.51 16.35
N ILE A 29 -6.36 10.50 16.98
CA ILE A 29 -5.91 11.06 18.26
C ILE A 29 -6.30 10.10 19.39
N GLY A 30 -5.32 9.73 20.22
CA GLY A 30 -5.51 8.91 21.43
C GLY A 30 -5.19 7.43 21.25
N ASP A 31 -5.61 6.62 22.21
CA ASP A 31 -5.30 5.18 22.29
C ASP A 31 -6.31 4.29 21.54
N GLY A 32 -7.33 4.91 20.94
CA GLY A 32 -8.32 4.26 20.10
C GLY A 32 -7.69 3.60 18.86
N PRO A 33 -8.48 2.91 18.04
CA PRO A 33 -7.99 2.20 16.85
C PRO A 33 -7.52 3.20 15.77
N GLY A 34 -7.06 2.69 14.63
CA GLY A 34 -6.49 3.50 13.56
C GLY A 34 -7.44 4.48 12.85
N PRO A 35 -6.95 5.12 11.78
CA PRO A 35 -5.62 4.98 11.17
C PRO A 35 -4.44 5.45 12.06
N LYS A 36 -3.26 4.81 11.94
CA LYS A 36 -2.03 5.14 12.71
C LYS A 36 -0.77 5.08 11.85
N THR A 37 -0.78 5.71 10.68
CA THR A 37 0.27 5.55 9.65
C THR A 37 1.69 5.79 10.20
N ILE A 38 1.96 6.93 10.85
CA ILE A 38 3.30 7.22 11.39
C ILE A 38 3.72 6.19 12.46
N LYS A 39 2.80 5.80 13.35
CA LYS A 39 3.12 4.85 14.44
C LYS A 39 3.46 3.46 13.89
N LEU A 40 2.73 3.03 12.85
CA LEU A 40 3.00 1.82 12.11
C LEU A 40 4.36 1.87 11.41
N ALA A 41 4.65 2.96 10.69
CA ALA A 41 5.93 3.18 10.05
C ALA A 41 7.09 3.13 11.07
N THR A 42 6.99 3.88 12.19
CA THR A 42 8.02 3.87 13.24
C THR A 42 8.27 2.47 13.78
N TYR A 43 7.21 1.70 14.07
CA TYR A 43 7.38 0.33 14.53
C TYR A 43 8.10 -0.55 13.49
N LEU A 44 7.73 -0.46 12.22
CA LEU A 44 8.38 -1.25 11.17
C LEU A 44 9.86 -0.87 11.00
N HIS A 45 10.18 0.42 11.05
CA HIS A 45 11.56 0.92 11.05
C HIS A 45 12.37 0.37 12.23
N ASP A 46 11.84 0.43 13.44
CA ASP A 46 12.48 -0.11 14.65
C ASP A 46 12.67 -1.63 14.58
N GLN A 47 11.88 -2.30 13.74
CA GLN A 47 12.01 -3.72 13.42
C GLN A 47 12.94 -4.00 12.24
N GLU A 48 13.64 -3.01 11.69
CA GLU A 48 14.48 -3.11 10.49
C GLU A 48 13.69 -3.65 9.28
N ILE A 49 12.39 -3.32 9.21
CA ILE A 49 11.49 -3.71 8.12
C ILE A 49 11.22 -2.50 7.24
N ARG A 50 11.55 -2.62 5.97
CA ARG A 50 11.14 -1.66 4.95
C ARG A 50 9.83 -2.11 4.31
N ALA A 51 8.80 -1.27 4.39
CA ALA A 51 7.49 -1.49 3.79
C ALA A 51 7.18 -0.43 2.71
N ALA A 52 6.08 -0.61 2.00
CA ALA A 52 5.52 0.39 1.10
C ALA A 52 4.14 0.87 1.55
N PHE A 53 3.90 2.19 1.47
CA PHE A 53 2.64 2.83 1.79
C PHE A 53 2.08 3.46 0.52
N PHE A 54 1.02 2.89 -0.05
CA PHE A 54 0.33 3.41 -1.22
C PHE A 54 -0.74 4.40 -0.76
N GLU A 55 -0.41 5.68 -0.89
CA GLU A 55 -1.17 6.77 -0.31
C GLU A 55 -2.12 7.43 -1.33
N VAL A 56 -3.32 7.76 -0.87
CA VAL A 56 -4.37 8.43 -1.66
C VAL A 56 -4.21 9.94 -1.55
N GLY A 57 -4.15 10.63 -2.69
CA GLY A 57 -3.84 12.05 -2.77
C GLY A 57 -4.70 12.96 -1.89
N LYS A 58 -6.02 12.75 -1.84
CA LYS A 58 -6.93 13.53 -0.98
C LYS A 58 -6.57 13.43 0.51
N PHE A 59 -5.96 12.32 0.95
CA PHE A 59 -5.50 12.16 2.32
C PHE A 59 -4.10 12.71 2.55
N ILE A 60 -3.24 12.69 1.53
CA ILE A 60 -1.97 13.43 1.58
C ILE A 60 -2.23 14.93 1.77
N GLU A 61 -3.21 15.51 1.08
CA GLU A 61 -3.59 16.92 1.29
C GLU A 61 -4.10 17.19 2.71
N LYS A 62 -4.83 16.24 3.29
CA LYS A 62 -5.33 16.33 4.66
C LYS A 62 -4.23 16.19 5.70
N TYR A 63 -3.25 15.32 5.46
CA TYR A 63 -2.16 15.00 6.38
C TYR A 63 -0.77 15.14 5.70
N PRO A 64 -0.39 16.35 5.27
CA PRO A 64 0.80 16.55 4.43
C PRO A 64 2.12 16.29 5.16
N HIS A 65 2.08 16.15 6.49
CA HIS A 65 3.23 15.85 7.33
C HIS A 65 3.56 14.35 7.42
N ILE A 66 2.61 13.46 7.05
CA ILE A 66 2.79 12.01 7.17
C ILE A 66 3.73 11.44 6.09
N PRO A 67 3.55 11.68 4.78
CA PRO A 67 4.45 11.12 3.77
C PRO A 67 5.94 11.40 4.02
N PRO A 68 6.38 12.65 4.36
CA PRO A 68 7.79 12.90 4.64
C PRO A 68 8.28 12.20 5.90
N ALA A 69 7.45 12.05 6.93
CA ALA A 69 7.80 11.30 8.13
C ALA A 69 8.01 9.81 7.80
N VAL A 70 7.08 9.20 7.06
CA VAL A 70 7.17 7.78 6.65
C VAL A 70 8.39 7.55 5.74
N ALA A 71 8.66 8.46 4.80
CA ALA A 71 9.85 8.39 3.95
C ALA A 71 11.16 8.53 4.73
N SER A 72 11.21 9.42 5.74
CA SER A 72 12.39 9.60 6.59
C SER A 72 12.76 8.36 7.42
N LEU A 73 11.79 7.45 7.61
CA LEU A 73 11.97 6.14 8.25
C LEU A 73 12.43 5.06 7.25
N GLY A 74 12.70 5.42 6.00
CA GLY A 74 13.24 4.53 4.97
C GLY A 74 12.19 3.71 4.21
N HIS A 75 10.91 3.91 4.46
CA HIS A 75 9.83 3.24 3.73
C HIS A 75 9.60 3.83 2.34
N ILE A 76 8.96 3.05 1.48
CA ILE A 76 8.56 3.48 0.14
C ILE A 76 7.20 4.19 0.25
N ILE A 77 7.08 5.40 -0.30
CA ILE A 77 5.79 6.08 -0.49
C ILE A 77 5.35 5.85 -1.95
N GLY A 78 4.19 5.25 -2.14
CA GLY A 78 3.59 4.91 -3.42
C GLY A 78 2.32 5.70 -3.70
N ASN A 79 2.01 5.88 -4.98
CA ASN A 79 0.82 6.56 -5.46
C ASN A 79 -0.36 5.57 -5.51
N HIS A 80 -1.46 5.94 -4.86
CA HIS A 80 -2.72 5.17 -4.87
C HIS A 80 -3.88 5.97 -5.46
N THR A 81 -3.62 6.75 -6.52
CA THR A 81 -4.54 7.72 -7.13
C THR A 81 -4.90 8.87 -6.20
N TYR A 82 -5.69 9.83 -6.65
CA TYR A 82 -6.05 11.01 -5.89
C TYR A 82 -7.33 10.80 -5.09
N SER A 83 -8.36 10.21 -5.71
CA SER A 83 -9.69 10.06 -5.13
C SER A 83 -10.07 8.62 -4.79
N HIS A 84 -9.22 7.64 -5.14
CA HIS A 84 -9.43 6.19 -5.03
C HIS A 84 -10.50 5.62 -6.01
N PRO A 85 -10.55 6.01 -7.30
CA PRO A 85 -11.53 5.44 -8.21
C PRO A 85 -11.09 4.08 -8.75
N ASN A 86 -12.04 3.21 -9.09
CA ASN A 86 -11.77 2.05 -9.93
C ASN A 86 -11.33 2.53 -11.32
N MET A 87 -10.05 2.36 -11.66
CA MET A 87 -9.43 3.02 -12.81
C MET A 87 -10.08 2.65 -14.15
N PRO A 88 -10.34 1.36 -14.48
CA PRO A 88 -11.06 1.00 -15.70
C PRO A 88 -12.44 1.64 -15.81
N ARG A 89 -13.28 1.53 -14.77
CA ARG A 89 -14.64 2.08 -14.79
C ARG A 89 -14.65 3.60 -14.84
N TYR A 90 -13.72 4.23 -14.16
CA TYR A 90 -13.56 5.68 -14.15
C TYR A 90 -13.17 6.20 -15.53
N PHE A 91 -12.21 5.55 -16.18
CA PHE A 91 -11.84 5.88 -17.55
C PHE A 91 -12.99 5.68 -18.54
N GLU A 92 -13.71 4.55 -18.44
CA GLU A 92 -14.85 4.24 -19.31
C GLU A 92 -15.99 5.26 -19.18
N SER A 93 -16.16 5.87 -18.01
CA SER A 93 -17.15 6.93 -17.77
C SER A 93 -16.66 8.33 -18.15
N GLY A 94 -15.45 8.46 -18.72
CA GLY A 94 -14.85 9.73 -19.13
C GLY A 94 -14.08 10.46 -18.01
N GLY A 95 -13.74 9.74 -16.93
CA GLY A 95 -12.93 10.24 -15.84
C GLY A 95 -11.48 10.53 -16.24
N ASP A 96 -10.87 11.49 -15.55
CA ASP A 96 -9.51 11.94 -15.82
C ASP A 96 -8.49 11.11 -15.03
N CYS A 97 -8.11 9.95 -15.58
CA CYS A 97 -7.08 9.10 -14.99
C CYS A 97 -5.71 9.80 -14.91
N LEU A 98 -5.44 10.77 -15.80
CA LEU A 98 -4.20 11.53 -15.76
C LEU A 98 -4.15 12.41 -14.51
N PHE A 99 -5.25 13.10 -14.20
CA PHE A 99 -5.39 13.87 -12.97
C PHE A 99 -5.18 13.01 -11.72
N GLU A 100 -5.80 11.83 -11.68
CA GLU A 100 -5.69 10.90 -10.55
C GLU A 100 -4.24 10.51 -10.23
N ILE A 101 -3.43 10.29 -11.26
CA ILE A 101 -2.02 9.95 -11.08
C ILE A 101 -1.18 11.21 -10.83
N ALA A 102 -1.25 12.19 -11.72
CA ALA A 102 -0.36 13.34 -11.71
C ALA A 102 -0.55 14.22 -10.47
N ASN A 103 -1.78 14.38 -9.99
CA ASN A 103 -2.03 15.21 -8.81
C ASN A 103 -1.48 14.56 -7.54
N THR A 104 -1.63 13.24 -7.38
CA THR A 104 -1.03 12.49 -6.26
C THR A 104 0.50 12.50 -6.35
N THR A 105 1.06 12.27 -7.53
CA THR A 105 2.52 12.38 -7.77
C THR A 105 3.06 13.75 -7.34
N ARG A 106 2.38 14.83 -7.71
CA ARG A 106 2.77 16.19 -7.33
C ARG A 106 2.84 16.36 -5.82
N LEU A 107 1.86 15.83 -5.09
CA LEU A 107 1.81 15.89 -3.61
C LEU A 107 2.96 15.11 -2.96
N MET A 108 3.44 14.05 -3.61
CA MET A 108 4.53 13.20 -3.12
C MET A 108 5.93 13.65 -3.58
N SER A 109 6.03 14.62 -4.49
CA SER A 109 7.29 14.97 -5.17
C SER A 109 8.47 15.30 -4.25
N ASN A 110 8.21 15.80 -3.03
CA ASN A 110 9.26 16.12 -2.05
C ASN A 110 9.78 14.90 -1.26
N VAL A 111 9.12 13.75 -1.35
CA VAL A 111 9.45 12.54 -0.58
C VAL A 111 9.90 11.37 -1.46
N VAL A 112 9.77 11.52 -2.77
CA VAL A 112 10.18 10.53 -3.75
C VAL A 112 11.64 10.76 -4.14
N SER A 113 12.50 9.77 -3.88
CA SER A 113 13.88 9.76 -4.37
C SER A 113 13.94 9.41 -5.86
N ASP A 114 14.93 9.96 -6.57
CA ASP A 114 15.30 9.58 -7.94
C ASP A 114 14.15 9.63 -8.97
N LYS A 115 13.11 10.41 -8.69
CA LYS A 115 11.89 10.50 -9.52
C LYS A 115 11.22 9.14 -9.77
N LYS A 116 11.37 8.17 -8.86
CA LYS A 116 10.81 6.82 -8.98
C LYS A 116 9.55 6.66 -8.14
N ILE A 117 8.38 6.53 -8.77
CA ILE A 117 7.10 6.40 -8.05
C ILE A 117 6.52 5.00 -8.23
N TYR A 118 6.31 4.32 -7.11
CA TYR A 118 5.60 3.05 -7.07
C TYR A 118 4.10 3.34 -7.15
N PHE A 119 3.37 2.57 -7.94
CA PHE A 119 1.93 2.75 -8.12
C PHE A 119 1.19 1.45 -7.85
N ARG A 120 0.01 1.56 -7.22
CA ARG A 120 -0.97 0.48 -7.11
C ARG A 120 -2.33 1.03 -7.50
N ALA A 121 -3.06 0.29 -8.34
CA ALA A 121 -4.40 0.68 -8.75
C ALA A 121 -5.43 0.34 -7.64
N PRO A 122 -6.35 1.25 -7.29
CA PRO A 122 -7.47 0.96 -6.40
C PRO A 122 -8.21 -0.31 -6.79
N TYR A 123 -8.64 -1.08 -5.79
CA TYR A 123 -9.30 -2.39 -5.95
C TYR A 123 -8.49 -3.46 -6.72
N GLY A 124 -7.21 -3.19 -7.03
CA GLY A 124 -6.39 -4.03 -7.89
C GLY A 124 -6.84 -4.07 -9.35
N ASP A 125 -7.78 -3.21 -9.76
CA ASP A 125 -8.36 -3.26 -11.10
C ASP A 125 -7.54 -2.43 -12.09
N TRP A 126 -6.99 -3.11 -13.09
CA TRP A 126 -6.08 -2.52 -14.06
C TRP A 126 -6.19 -3.24 -15.40
N ASN A 127 -6.03 -2.50 -16.49
CA ASN A 127 -6.00 -3.09 -17.81
C ASN A 127 -5.05 -2.35 -18.77
N GLN A 128 -4.80 -2.98 -19.91
CA GLN A 128 -3.90 -2.45 -20.94
C GLN A 128 -4.30 -1.06 -21.44
N ARG A 129 -5.60 -0.78 -21.60
CA ARG A 129 -6.08 0.53 -22.12
C ARG A 129 -5.67 1.67 -21.19
N ILE A 130 -5.77 1.48 -19.88
CA ILE A 130 -5.34 2.46 -18.88
C ILE A 130 -3.84 2.67 -18.96
N SER A 131 -3.06 1.58 -18.97
CA SER A 131 -1.59 1.68 -19.05
C SER A 131 -1.12 2.40 -20.33
N GLU A 132 -1.75 2.14 -21.48
CA GLU A 132 -1.40 2.76 -22.75
C GLU A 132 -1.80 4.24 -22.78
N SER A 133 -2.94 4.61 -22.20
CA SER A 133 -3.34 6.02 -22.08
C SER A 133 -2.36 6.78 -21.20
N LEU A 134 -2.09 6.27 -20.00
CA LEU A 134 -1.19 6.95 -19.06
C LEU A 134 0.24 7.03 -19.58
N ASN A 135 0.78 5.98 -20.18
CA ASN A 135 2.14 6.02 -20.76
C ASN A 135 2.27 6.97 -21.96
N ARG A 136 1.17 7.26 -22.66
CA ARG A 136 1.16 8.26 -23.74
C ARG A 136 1.09 9.69 -23.19
N ASP A 137 0.29 9.88 -22.13
CA ASP A 137 -0.11 11.22 -21.67
C ASP A 137 0.76 11.73 -20.50
N LEU A 138 1.44 10.85 -19.75
CA LEU A 138 2.41 11.21 -18.71
C LEU A 138 3.84 11.31 -19.30
N ASP A 139 4.23 12.54 -19.64
CA ASP A 139 5.61 12.91 -20.00
C ASP A 139 6.18 13.92 -18.99
N ASP A 140 6.15 13.55 -17.71
CA ASP A 140 6.58 14.37 -16.57
C ASP A 140 8.02 14.06 -16.11
N GLY A 141 8.69 13.12 -16.79
CA GLY A 141 10.02 12.64 -16.43
C GLY A 141 10.07 11.83 -15.13
N ILE A 142 8.92 11.33 -14.65
CA ILE A 142 8.81 10.42 -13.51
C ILE A 142 8.87 8.97 -14.00
N ASP A 143 9.69 8.17 -13.33
CA ASP A 143 9.74 6.74 -13.56
C ASP A 143 8.67 6.03 -12.72
N TYR A 144 7.47 5.92 -13.29
CA TYR A 144 6.37 5.16 -12.70
C TYR A 144 6.64 3.65 -12.76
N GLN A 145 6.55 3.01 -11.60
CA GLN A 145 6.78 1.59 -11.35
C GLN A 145 5.46 0.91 -10.97
N GLY A 146 5.14 -0.20 -11.63
CA GLY A 146 3.91 -0.96 -11.38
C GLY A 146 2.92 -0.93 -12.55
N PRO A 147 1.61 -1.15 -12.30
CA PRO A 147 1.01 -1.28 -10.96
C PRO A 147 1.53 -2.50 -10.19
N TYR A 148 1.60 -2.39 -8.86
CA TYR A 148 1.83 -3.52 -7.97
C TYR A 148 0.50 -4.10 -7.51
N GLY A 149 0.29 -5.39 -7.73
CA GLY A 149 -0.75 -6.20 -7.09
C GLY A 149 -0.27 -6.77 -5.76
N TRP A 150 -0.79 -7.94 -5.40
CA TRP A 150 -0.46 -8.67 -4.17
C TRP A 150 -0.71 -10.18 -4.33
N ASP A 151 -0.17 -10.97 -3.40
CA ASP A 151 -0.33 -12.43 -3.35
C ASP A 151 -1.14 -12.89 -2.12
N ILE A 152 -1.15 -12.04 -1.08
CA ILE A 152 -1.79 -12.26 0.23
C ILE A 152 -2.60 -11.00 0.56
N ALA A 153 -3.88 -11.13 0.92
CA ALA A 153 -4.76 -9.95 1.09
C ALA A 153 -5.68 -10.00 2.31
N CYS A 154 -6.19 -11.18 2.67
CA CYS A 154 -7.14 -11.40 3.76
C CYS A 154 -8.46 -10.60 3.73
N ASN A 155 -8.64 -9.65 2.80
CA ASN A 155 -9.79 -8.74 2.71
C ASN A 155 -10.09 -8.03 4.05
N ASP A 156 -9.05 -7.39 4.60
CA ASP A 156 -9.04 -6.77 5.93
C ASP A 156 -10.02 -5.62 6.13
N SER A 157 -10.50 -4.98 5.06
CA SER A 157 -11.60 -4.02 5.12
C SER A 157 -12.84 -4.60 5.81
N SER A 158 -13.13 -5.90 5.60
CA SER A 158 -14.22 -6.61 6.26
C SER A 158 -13.99 -6.84 7.76
N PHE A 159 -12.75 -6.73 8.24
CA PHE A 159 -12.43 -6.88 9.66
C PHE A 159 -12.94 -5.69 10.45
N TRP A 160 -12.82 -4.49 9.88
CA TRP A 160 -13.24 -3.25 10.54
C TRP A 160 -14.77 -3.12 10.56
N GLU A 161 -15.44 -3.57 9.51
CA GLU A 161 -16.91 -3.71 9.48
C GLU A 161 -17.40 -4.63 10.61
N LYS A 162 -16.75 -5.79 10.78
CA LYS A 162 -17.10 -6.79 11.79
C LYS A 162 -16.61 -6.45 13.20
N GLY A 163 -15.79 -5.40 13.34
CA GLY A 163 -15.19 -5.01 14.61
C GLY A 163 -14.26 -6.09 15.19
N LEU A 164 -13.53 -6.83 14.35
CA LEU A 164 -12.61 -7.86 14.80
C LEU A 164 -11.51 -7.28 15.70
N SER A 165 -11.07 -8.07 16.67
CA SER A 165 -9.92 -7.74 17.51
C SER A 165 -8.61 -7.83 16.74
N ALA A 166 -7.57 -7.16 17.25
CA ALA A 166 -6.23 -7.22 16.65
C ALA A 166 -5.67 -8.64 16.55
N GLN A 167 -6.01 -9.51 17.51
CA GLN A 167 -5.59 -10.92 17.54
C GLN A 167 -6.29 -11.72 16.43
N GLU A 168 -7.61 -11.56 16.26
CA GLU A 168 -8.35 -12.22 15.18
C GLU A 168 -7.85 -11.80 13.81
N CYS A 169 -7.64 -10.50 13.58
CA CYS A 169 -7.04 -9.98 12.36
C CYS A 169 -5.64 -10.58 12.11
N ALA A 170 -4.79 -10.63 13.15
CA ALA A 170 -3.45 -11.17 13.05
C ALA A 170 -3.45 -12.67 12.71
N ASP A 171 -4.36 -13.45 13.31
CA ASP A 171 -4.43 -14.88 13.08
C ASP A 171 -4.89 -15.21 11.65
N ILE A 172 -5.78 -14.42 11.07
CA ILE A 172 -6.18 -14.56 9.66
C ILE A 172 -4.99 -14.28 8.73
N TYR A 173 -4.26 -13.18 8.95
CA TYR A 173 -3.06 -12.85 8.17
C TYR A 173 -1.97 -13.91 8.30
N LEU A 174 -1.70 -14.38 9.51
CA LEU A 174 -0.69 -15.43 9.74
C LEU A 174 -1.08 -16.72 9.03
N ALA A 175 -2.35 -17.13 9.06
CA ALA A 175 -2.80 -18.33 8.37
C ALA A 175 -2.56 -18.24 6.86
N GLU A 176 -2.90 -17.11 6.23
CA GLU A 176 -2.70 -16.92 4.78
C GLU A 176 -1.22 -16.78 4.40
N ILE A 177 -0.43 -16.03 5.17
CA ILE A 177 1.03 -15.91 4.96
C ILE A 177 1.71 -17.27 5.06
N LEU A 178 1.38 -18.08 6.07
CA LEU A 178 1.96 -19.42 6.24
C LEU A 178 1.54 -20.38 5.14
N GLN A 179 0.34 -20.22 4.57
CA GLN A 179 -0.11 -21.02 3.43
C GLN A 179 0.61 -20.63 2.13
N LYS A 180 0.89 -19.34 1.93
CA LYS A 180 1.53 -18.81 0.71
C LYS A 180 3.05 -18.86 0.73
N GLU A 181 3.64 -18.89 1.93
CA GLU A 181 5.08 -18.85 2.25
C GLU A 181 5.86 -17.61 1.79
N SER A 182 5.40 -16.90 0.76
CA SER A 182 6.09 -15.73 0.19
C SER A 182 5.12 -14.87 -0.60
N GLY A 183 5.52 -13.62 -0.88
CA GLY A 183 4.75 -12.72 -1.73
C GLY A 183 4.57 -11.32 -1.16
N ILE A 184 3.80 -10.51 -1.87
CA ILE A 184 3.37 -9.19 -1.42
C ILE A 184 2.13 -9.34 -0.55
N VAL A 185 2.19 -8.81 0.67
CA VAL A 185 1.08 -8.75 1.63
C VAL A 185 0.39 -7.38 1.49
N LEU A 186 -0.87 -7.40 1.07
CA LEU A 186 -1.76 -6.25 1.09
C LEU A 186 -2.42 -6.15 2.47
N MET A 187 -2.27 -4.98 3.08
CA MET A 187 -3.03 -4.51 4.24
C MET A 187 -3.46 -3.07 3.96
N HIS A 188 -4.33 -2.52 4.79
CA HIS A 188 -4.68 -1.10 4.69
C HIS A 188 -4.45 -0.41 6.04
N ASP A 189 -3.65 0.66 6.06
CA ASP A 189 -3.41 1.45 7.26
C ASP A 189 -4.47 2.54 7.50
N SER A 190 -5.41 2.68 6.56
CA SER A 190 -6.59 3.53 6.60
C SER A 190 -7.71 2.91 5.73
N THR A 191 -8.76 3.67 5.41
CA THR A 191 -9.72 3.31 4.36
C THR A 191 -10.19 4.51 3.57
N ALA A 192 -10.17 4.38 2.24
CA ALA A 192 -10.48 5.45 1.32
C ALA A 192 -11.99 5.62 1.03
N ASP A 193 -12.74 4.53 1.19
CA ASP A 193 -14.15 4.43 0.80
C ASP A 193 -15.11 4.29 2.00
N PHE A 194 -14.64 3.69 3.10
CA PHE A 194 -15.49 3.35 4.25
C PHE A 194 -15.12 4.17 5.48
N LEU A 195 -15.29 5.50 5.41
CA LEU A 195 -14.83 6.42 6.46
C LEU A 195 -15.40 6.08 7.86
N ASP A 196 -16.62 5.54 7.93
CA ASP A 196 -17.24 5.11 9.20
C ASP A 196 -16.51 3.91 9.85
N TRP A 197 -15.72 3.16 9.08
CA TRP A 197 -14.94 2.01 9.55
C TRP A 197 -13.51 2.38 9.92
N GLN A 198 -13.04 3.61 9.61
CA GLN A 198 -11.68 4.05 9.95
C GLN A 198 -11.37 3.85 11.42
N ALA A 199 -12.30 4.24 12.30
CA ALA A 199 -12.17 4.12 13.75
C ALA A 199 -12.11 2.68 14.26
N ASN A 200 -12.32 1.67 13.40
CA ASN A 200 -12.15 0.25 13.73
C ASN A 200 -10.90 -0.36 13.09
N ASN A 201 -10.08 0.42 12.36
CA ASN A 201 -8.86 -0.09 11.74
C ASN A 201 -7.90 -0.64 12.80
N ARG A 202 -7.48 -1.91 12.66
CA ARG A 202 -6.61 -2.63 13.60
C ARG A 202 -5.23 -2.94 13.05
N THR A 203 -4.87 -2.38 11.90
CA THR A 203 -3.67 -2.78 11.16
C THR A 203 -2.41 -2.61 11.99
N TYR A 204 -2.28 -1.49 12.69
CA TYR A 204 -1.15 -1.25 13.59
C TYR A 204 -1.07 -2.33 14.69
N GLU A 205 -2.15 -2.56 15.43
CA GLU A 205 -2.18 -3.52 16.52
C GLU A 205 -1.94 -4.97 16.04
N SER A 206 -2.46 -5.33 14.86
CA SER A 206 -2.23 -6.64 14.26
C SER A 206 -0.78 -6.83 13.83
N ILE A 207 -0.13 -5.80 13.28
CA ILE A 207 1.29 -5.85 12.92
C ILE A 207 2.20 -6.11 14.13
N LEU A 208 1.86 -5.56 15.31
CA LEU A 208 2.59 -5.84 16.57
C LEU A 208 2.58 -7.33 16.95
N ILE A 209 1.60 -8.09 16.46
CA ILE A 209 1.45 -9.54 16.70
C ILE A 209 2.08 -10.34 15.56
N ILE A 210 1.85 -9.93 14.31
CA ILE A 210 2.29 -10.63 13.10
C ILE A 210 3.82 -10.64 13.00
N VAL A 211 4.46 -9.47 13.12
CA VAL A 211 5.90 -9.32 12.84
C VAL A 211 6.78 -10.21 13.73
N PRO A 212 6.61 -10.22 15.08
CA PRO A 212 7.42 -11.08 15.94
C PRO A 212 7.24 -12.57 15.64
N LYS A 213 6.01 -13.02 15.35
CA LYS A 213 5.71 -14.42 15.01
C LYS A 213 6.38 -14.82 13.69
N LEU A 214 6.30 -14.00 12.65
CA LEU A 214 6.94 -14.28 11.36
C LEU A 214 8.47 -14.29 11.48
N LYS A 215 9.06 -13.32 12.21
CA LYS A 215 10.50 -13.33 12.50
C LYS A 215 10.94 -14.61 13.21
N ALA A 216 10.19 -15.05 14.23
CA ALA A 216 10.48 -16.30 14.94
C ALA A 216 10.40 -17.55 14.04
N LEU A 217 9.58 -17.50 12.99
CA LEU A 217 9.46 -18.56 11.97
C LEU A 217 10.51 -18.44 10.85
N GLY A 218 11.38 -17.43 10.91
CA GLY A 218 12.47 -17.21 9.96
C GLY A 218 12.07 -16.48 8.68
N TYR A 219 10.96 -15.73 8.69
CA TYR A 219 10.59 -14.88 7.56
C TYR A 219 11.53 -13.68 7.42
N LYS A 220 11.86 -13.36 6.17
CA LYS A 220 12.55 -12.14 5.75
C LYS A 220 11.54 -11.13 5.21
N PHE A 221 11.81 -9.87 5.46
CA PHE A 221 11.02 -8.74 4.98
C PHE A 221 11.87 -7.96 3.97
N VAL A 222 11.31 -7.69 2.81
CA VAL A 222 11.99 -6.97 1.72
C VAL A 222 11.12 -5.83 1.21
N GLY A 223 11.75 -4.78 0.69
CA GLY A 223 11.05 -3.69 0.00
C GLY A 223 10.53 -4.10 -1.38
N LEU A 224 9.58 -3.32 -1.93
CA LEU A 224 9.07 -3.56 -3.29
C LEU A 224 10.14 -3.44 -4.38
N ASP A 225 11.23 -2.72 -4.09
CA ASP A 225 12.37 -2.53 -4.99
C ASP A 225 13.32 -3.73 -5.04
N GLU A 226 13.15 -4.69 -4.13
CA GLU A 226 13.90 -5.95 -4.09
C GLU A 226 13.13 -7.11 -4.75
N ILE A 227 11.87 -6.88 -5.13
CA ILE A 227 11.08 -7.88 -5.86
C ILE A 227 11.67 -8.00 -7.27
N PRO A 228 12.13 -9.20 -7.68
CA PRO A 228 12.63 -9.39 -9.02
C PRO A 228 11.55 -9.01 -10.02
N ASP A 229 11.93 -8.26 -11.06
CA ASP A 229 11.09 -8.11 -12.23
C ASP A 229 10.80 -9.50 -12.77
N GLY A 230 9.56 -9.98 -12.57
CA GLY A 230 9.10 -11.21 -13.16
C GLY A 230 9.33 -11.14 -14.66
N SER A 231 10.11 -12.09 -15.18
CA SER A 231 10.45 -12.24 -16.60
C SER A 231 9.23 -12.50 -17.46
#